data_AF-A0ABD8AXA9-F1
#
_entry.id   AF-A0ABD8AXA9-F1
#
_cell.length_a   1.000
_cell.length_b   1.000
_cell.length_c   1.000
_cell.angle_alpha   90.00
_cell.angle_beta   90.00
_cell.angle_gamma   90.00
#
_symmetry.space_group_name_H-M   'P 1'
#
loop_
_entity.id
_entity.type
_entity.pdbx_description
1 polymer ?
#
loop_
_entity_poly.entity_id
_entity_poly.type
_entity_poly.pdbx_seq_one_letter_code
_entity_poly.pdbx_strand_id
1 'polypeptide(L)'
;MTPIQLTIAAQKGDAEAFAALMELHQSQLYRIAYAYLHNEGDALEAIQESTFRAFRKLKKLKEPSYFGTWLIRILLNYCADERKRKSRFSPVTEIHESSSWDRPADPDLAAAVSTLDRDCKQIIILSYFEGFSLTEVADILEIPTGTVKSRLHRALGQLRDQLETKGDVSS
;
A
#
# COMPACT_ATOMS: atom_id res chain seq x y z
N MET A 1 -19.41 -15.93 5.54
CA MET A 1 -18.56 -16.73 4.62
C MET A 1 -17.11 -16.37 4.86
N THR A 2 -16.18 -17.31 4.68
CA THR A 2 -14.73 -17.01 4.73
C THR A 2 -14.30 -16.23 3.47
N PRO A 3 -13.16 -15.50 3.50
CA PRO A 3 -12.63 -14.83 2.30
C PRO A 3 -12.44 -15.77 1.10
N ILE A 4 -12.05 -17.02 1.36
CA ILE A 4 -11.93 -18.07 0.34
C ILE A 4 -13.30 -18.39 -0.28
N GLN A 5 -14.33 -18.57 0.56
CA GLN A 5 -15.69 -18.86 0.08
C GLN A 5 -16.26 -17.68 -0.74
N LEU A 6 -16.06 -16.44 -0.28
CA LEU A 6 -16.46 -15.25 -1.02
C LEU A 6 -15.75 -15.18 -2.38
N THR A 7 -14.46 -15.52 -2.44
CA THR A 7 -13.68 -15.50 -3.69
C THR A 7 -14.21 -16.54 -4.68
N ILE A 8 -14.52 -17.75 -4.21
CA ILE A 8 -15.12 -18.80 -5.06
C ILE A 8 -16.51 -18.40 -5.56
N ALA A 9 -17.33 -17.77 -4.71
CA ALA A 9 -18.65 -17.29 -5.12
C ALA A 9 -18.55 -16.16 -6.15
N ALA A 10 -17.68 -15.18 -5.91
CA ALA A 10 -17.42 -14.06 -6.81
C ALA A 10 -16.89 -14.53 -8.17
N GLN A 11 -16.02 -15.56 -8.21
CA GLN A 11 -15.56 -16.20 -9.45
C GLN A 11 -16.72 -16.80 -10.28
N LYS A 12 -17.78 -17.27 -9.62
CA LYS A 12 -18.99 -17.80 -10.28
C LYS A 12 -19.96 -16.70 -10.72
N GLY A 13 -19.67 -15.43 -10.43
CA GLY A 13 -20.48 -14.28 -10.85
C GLY A 13 -21.32 -13.65 -9.74
N ASP A 14 -21.12 -14.05 -8.49
CA ASP A 14 -21.78 -13.42 -7.34
C ASP A 14 -21.19 -12.01 -7.10
N ALA A 15 -21.96 -10.98 -7.45
CA ALA A 15 -21.54 -9.59 -7.31
C ALA A 15 -21.49 -9.13 -5.85
N GLU A 16 -22.35 -9.65 -4.98
CA GLU A 16 -22.36 -9.32 -3.55
C GLU A 16 -21.13 -9.92 -2.87
N ALA A 17 -20.75 -11.15 -3.23
CA ALA A 17 -19.52 -11.75 -2.73
C ALA A 17 -18.28 -10.97 -3.15
N PHE A 18 -18.26 -10.42 -4.38
CA PHE A 18 -17.18 -9.53 -4.82
C PHE A 18 -17.15 -8.22 -4.04
N ALA A 19 -18.31 -7.58 -3.84
CA ALA A 19 -18.41 -6.34 -3.06
C ALA A 19 -17.90 -6.54 -1.62
N ALA A 20 -18.30 -7.65 -0.97
CA ALA A 20 -17.83 -8.00 0.37
C ALA A 20 -16.31 -8.21 0.42
N LEU A 21 -15.70 -8.83 -0.61
CA LEU A 21 -14.24 -8.93 -0.70
C LEU A 21 -13.57 -7.57 -0.82
N MET A 22 -14.13 -6.67 -1.64
CA MET A 22 -13.57 -5.34 -1.82
C MET A 22 -13.64 -4.52 -0.53
N GLU A 23 -14.75 -4.60 0.20
CA GLU A 23 -14.94 -3.95 1.49
C GLU A 23 -13.93 -4.44 2.54
N LEU A 24 -13.68 -5.76 2.60
CA LEU A 24 -12.66 -6.35 3.49
C LEU A 24 -11.25 -5.80 3.24
N HIS A 25 -10.94 -5.40 2.00
CA HIS A 25 -9.62 -4.90 1.62
C HIS A 25 -9.55 -3.38 1.47
N GLN A 26 -10.66 -2.65 1.59
CA GLN A 26 -10.73 -1.23 1.23
C GLN A 26 -9.71 -0.36 2.00
N SER A 27 -9.70 -0.44 3.33
CA SER A 27 -8.77 0.34 4.15
C SER A 27 -7.31 -0.02 3.87
N GLN A 28 -7.03 -1.30 3.60
CA GLN A 28 -5.70 -1.80 3.25
C GLN A 28 -5.21 -1.20 1.92
N LEU A 29 -6.05 -1.27 0.89
CA LEU A 29 -5.74 -0.72 -0.42
C LEU A 29 -5.55 0.80 -0.36
N TYR A 30 -6.36 1.50 0.42
CA TYR A 30 -6.20 2.95 0.61
C TYR A 30 -4.86 3.30 1.25
N ARG A 31 -4.48 2.62 2.34
CA ARG A 31 -3.17 2.85 2.97
C ARG A 31 -2.02 2.63 1.98
N ILE A 32 -2.05 1.54 1.23
CA ILE A 32 -1.01 1.22 0.24
C ILE A 32 -0.98 2.25 -0.89
N ALA A 33 -2.15 2.62 -1.45
CA ALA A 33 -2.24 3.57 -2.54
C ALA A 33 -1.76 4.96 -2.11
N TYR A 34 -2.22 5.45 -0.96
CA TYR A 34 -1.82 6.76 -0.43
C TYR A 34 -0.34 6.80 -0.04
N ALA A 35 0.19 5.71 0.53
CA ALA A 35 1.62 5.54 0.78
C ALA A 35 2.47 5.63 -0.50
N TYR A 36 1.91 5.20 -1.63
CA TYR A 36 2.58 5.18 -2.90
C TYR A 36 2.43 6.51 -3.66
N LEU A 37 1.24 7.11 -3.64
CA LEU A 37 0.86 8.25 -4.49
C LEU A 37 0.89 9.59 -3.76
N HIS A 38 0.71 9.61 -2.44
CA HIS A 38 0.68 10.82 -1.60
C HIS A 38 -0.38 11.87 -1.98
N ASN A 39 -1.44 11.44 -2.66
CA ASN A 39 -2.58 12.25 -3.02
C ASN A 39 -3.85 11.42 -2.81
N GLU A 40 -4.84 11.98 -2.13
CA GLU A 40 -6.09 11.27 -1.83
C GLU A 40 -6.88 10.95 -3.11
N GLY A 41 -7.00 11.91 -4.03
CA GLY A 41 -7.67 11.72 -5.31
C GLY A 41 -7.05 10.58 -6.12
N ASP A 42 -5.72 10.57 -6.25
CA ASP A 42 -5.00 9.51 -6.95
C ASP A 42 -5.15 8.15 -6.24
N ALA A 43 -5.15 8.14 -4.90
CA ALA A 43 -5.32 6.92 -4.13
C ALA A 43 -6.71 6.32 -4.33
N LEU A 44 -7.75 7.15 -4.33
CA LEU A 44 -9.13 6.73 -4.60
C LEU A 44 -9.29 6.24 -6.04
N GLU A 45 -8.69 6.92 -7.01
CA GLU A 45 -8.67 6.49 -8.41
C GLU A 45 -7.96 5.14 -8.57
N ALA A 46 -6.82 4.96 -7.88
CA ALA A 46 -6.09 3.70 -7.88
C ALA A 46 -6.93 2.54 -7.32
N ILE A 47 -7.68 2.76 -6.24
CA ILE A 47 -8.60 1.75 -5.70
C ILE A 47 -9.69 1.42 -6.72
N GLN A 48 -10.32 2.43 -7.33
CA GLN A 48 -11.41 2.23 -8.29
C GLN A 48 -10.94 1.43 -9.50
N GLU A 49 -9.82 1.83 -10.12
CA GLU A 49 -9.28 1.13 -11.28
C GLU A 49 -8.81 -0.29 -10.92
N SER A 50 -8.24 -0.48 -9.73
CA SER A 50 -7.84 -1.81 -9.25
C SER A 50 -9.04 -2.72 -9.02
N THR A 51 -10.11 -2.17 -8.46
CA THR A 51 -11.39 -2.87 -8.28
C THR A 51 -11.95 -3.33 -9.62
N PHE A 52 -11.97 -2.44 -10.62
CA PHE A 52 -12.44 -2.75 -11.97
C PHE A 52 -11.58 -3.83 -12.64
N ARG A 53 -10.24 -3.70 -12.57
CA ARG A 53 -9.29 -4.69 -13.09
C ARG A 53 -9.45 -6.04 -12.41
N ALA A 54 -9.62 -6.04 -11.09
CA ALA A 54 -9.85 -7.25 -10.30
C ALA A 54 -11.15 -7.93 -10.74
N PHE A 55 -12.27 -7.19 -10.82
CA PHE A 55 -13.55 -7.73 -11.27
C PHE A 55 -13.43 -8.44 -12.64
N ARG A 56 -12.77 -7.81 -13.61
CA ARG A 56 -12.59 -8.39 -14.96
C ARG A 56 -11.67 -9.61 -14.99
N LYS A 57 -10.70 -9.70 -14.09
CA LYS A 57 -9.67 -10.74 -14.10
C LYS A 57 -9.89 -11.83 -13.05
N LEU A 58 -10.87 -11.69 -12.16
CA LEU A 58 -11.07 -12.56 -11.00
C LEU A 58 -11.17 -14.05 -11.37
N LYS A 59 -11.84 -14.37 -12.49
CA LYS A 59 -11.95 -15.75 -13.00
C LYS A 59 -10.61 -16.39 -13.38
N LYS A 60 -9.55 -15.60 -13.55
CA LYS A 60 -8.19 -16.07 -13.86
C LYS A 60 -7.36 -16.34 -12.60
N LEU A 61 -7.81 -15.92 -11.42
CA LEU A 61 -7.14 -16.23 -10.16
C LEU A 61 -7.27 -17.72 -9.88
N LYS A 62 -6.14 -18.45 -9.89
CA LYS A 62 -6.16 -19.91 -9.71
C LYS A 62 -6.43 -20.31 -8.26
N GLU A 63 -5.86 -19.57 -7.33
CA GLU A 63 -5.90 -19.92 -5.91
C GLU A 63 -6.64 -18.86 -5.09
N PRO A 64 -7.88 -19.14 -4.64
CA PRO A 64 -8.72 -18.19 -3.93
C PRO A 64 -8.11 -17.63 -2.64
N SER A 65 -7.23 -18.38 -1.97
CA SER A 65 -6.53 -17.93 -0.75
C SER A 65 -5.61 -16.74 -0.99
N TYR A 66 -5.16 -16.51 -2.23
CA TYR A 66 -4.26 -15.42 -2.59
C TYR A 66 -4.96 -14.17 -3.10
N PHE A 67 -6.29 -14.07 -2.98
CA PHE A 67 -7.05 -12.92 -3.47
C PHE A 67 -6.47 -11.58 -3.00
N GLY A 68 -6.19 -11.43 -1.71
CA GLY A 68 -5.63 -10.19 -1.15
C GLY A 68 -4.29 -9.80 -1.76
N THR A 69 -3.31 -10.72 -1.77
CA THR A 69 -2.00 -10.50 -2.39
C THR A 69 -2.12 -10.17 -3.88
N TRP A 70 -2.99 -10.87 -4.58
CA TRP A 70 -3.24 -10.63 -6.01
C TRP A 70 -3.87 -9.25 -6.26
N LEU A 71 -4.83 -8.83 -5.44
CA LEU A 71 -5.46 -7.52 -5.52
C LEU A 71 -4.47 -6.39 -5.24
N ILE A 72 -3.63 -6.55 -4.22
CA ILE A 72 -2.58 -5.60 -3.87
C ILE A 72 -1.58 -5.45 -5.04
N ARG A 73 -1.21 -6.54 -5.72
CA ARG A 73 -0.36 -6.47 -6.93
C ARG A 73 -1.01 -5.68 -8.07
N ILE A 74 -2.32 -5.82 -8.28
CA ILE A 74 -3.04 -5.02 -9.28
C ILE A 74 -2.95 -3.53 -8.93
N LEU A 75 -3.15 -3.19 -7.65
CA LEU A 75 -3.07 -1.82 -7.15
C LEU A 75 -1.69 -1.21 -7.35
N LEU A 76 -0.65 -1.93 -6.95
CA LEU A 76 0.73 -1.44 -7.02
C LEU A 76 1.18 -1.20 -8.46
N ASN A 77 0.79 -2.09 -9.39
CA ASN A 77 1.04 -1.89 -10.81
C ASN A 77 0.41 -0.60 -11.32
N TYR A 78 -0.84 -0.32 -10.94
CA TYR A 78 -1.50 0.93 -11.32
C TYR A 78 -0.78 2.15 -10.71
N CYS A 79 -0.46 2.11 -9.42
CA CYS A 79 0.24 3.21 -8.75
C CYS A 79 1.62 3.49 -9.37
N ALA A 80 2.33 2.45 -9.80
CA ALA A 80 3.60 2.57 -10.50
C ALA A 80 3.45 3.21 -11.88
N ASP A 81 2.43 2.81 -12.66
CA ASP A 81 2.12 3.40 -13.96
C ASP A 81 1.76 4.89 -13.83
N GLU A 82 0.93 5.26 -12.84
CA GLU A 82 0.54 6.65 -12.59
C GLU A 82 1.73 7.51 -12.18
N ARG A 83 2.61 7.02 -11.30
CA ARG A 83 3.83 7.73 -10.94
C ARG A 83 4.73 7.97 -12.17
N LYS A 84 4.90 6.95 -13.02
CA LYS A 84 5.69 7.06 -14.27
C LYS A 84 5.06 8.07 -15.23
N ARG A 85 3.72 8.13 -15.33
CA ARG A 85 2.99 9.13 -16.14
C ARG A 85 3.23 10.54 -15.60
N LYS A 86 2.94 10.80 -14.32
CA LYS A 86 3.09 12.13 -13.73
C LYS A 86 4.53 12.67 -13.80
N SER A 87 5.52 11.81 -13.58
CA SER A 87 6.94 12.18 -13.72
C SER A 87 7.33 12.60 -15.14
N ARG A 88 6.60 12.16 -16.18
CA ARG A 88 6.85 12.56 -17.58
C ARG A 88 6.20 13.90 -17.94
N PHE A 89 5.19 14.33 -17.18
CA PHE A 89 4.32 15.45 -17.55
C PHE A 89 4.42 16.68 -16.63
N SER A 90 5.18 16.65 -15.52
CA SER A 90 5.29 17.82 -14.63
C SER A 90 6.71 18.06 -14.09
N PRO A 91 7.29 19.25 -14.38
CA PRO A 91 8.26 19.91 -13.51
C PRO A 91 7.53 21.04 -12.76
N VAL A 92 6.96 20.78 -11.57
CA VAL A 92 6.72 21.75 -10.47
C VAL A 92 5.86 21.12 -9.37
N THR A 93 6.23 21.47 -8.14
CA THR A 93 5.76 21.12 -6.79
C THR A 93 4.29 20.72 -6.63
N GLU A 94 4.08 19.50 -6.12
CA GLU A 94 2.80 19.08 -5.54
C GLU A 94 2.66 19.65 -4.13
N ILE A 95 1.52 20.28 -3.86
CA ILE A 95 1.12 20.76 -2.53
C ILE A 95 0.67 19.54 -1.73
N HIS A 96 1.31 19.31 -0.58
CA HIS A 96 1.02 18.19 0.31
C HIS A 96 -0.26 18.46 1.11
N GLU A 97 -1.36 17.80 0.76
CA GLU A 97 -2.47 17.64 1.70
C GLU A 97 -2.17 16.46 2.63
N SER A 98 -1.93 16.80 3.89
CA SER A 98 -1.86 15.84 5.00
C SER A 98 -3.25 15.27 5.26
N SER A 99 -3.64 14.21 4.55
CA SER A 99 -4.83 13.46 4.92
C SER A 99 -4.52 12.56 6.12
N SER A 100 -5.49 12.48 7.03
CA SER A 100 -5.37 11.70 8.24
C SER A 100 -5.22 10.23 7.89
N TRP A 101 -4.02 9.72 8.10
CA TRP A 101 -3.73 8.31 8.25
C TRP A 101 -4.84 7.60 9.02
N ASP A 102 -5.34 6.50 8.49
CA ASP A 102 -5.97 5.48 9.32
C ASP A 102 -4.86 4.96 10.23
N ARG A 103 -4.92 5.46 11.45
CA ARG A 103 -3.81 5.55 12.40
C ARG A 103 -3.25 4.13 12.64
N PRO A 104 -1.94 3.91 12.52
CA PRO A 104 -1.28 2.88 13.32
C PRO A 104 -1.87 2.92 14.73
N ALA A 105 -2.11 1.76 15.35
CA ALA A 105 -2.66 1.68 16.71
C ALA A 105 -1.86 2.56 17.70
N ASP A 106 -0.59 2.81 17.37
CA ASP A 106 0.29 3.77 18.01
C ASP A 106 0.38 5.11 17.22
N PRO A 107 -0.20 6.22 17.74
CA PRO A 107 -0.10 7.55 17.13
C PRO A 107 1.34 8.07 16.97
N ASP A 108 2.28 7.66 17.83
CA ASP A 108 3.67 8.10 17.74
C ASP A 108 4.40 7.41 16.60
N LEU A 109 4.13 6.11 16.38
CA LEU A 109 4.62 5.39 15.21
C LEU A 109 4.05 5.97 13.92
N ALA A 110 2.77 6.35 13.91
CA ALA A 110 2.14 7.02 12.77
C ALA A 110 2.85 8.32 12.40
N ALA A 111 3.10 9.16 13.40
CA ALA A 111 3.79 10.42 13.22
C ALA A 111 5.22 10.18 12.72
N ALA A 112 5.95 9.23 13.31
CA ALA A 112 7.32 8.91 12.90
C ALA A 112 7.39 8.33 11.48
N VAL A 113 6.46 7.47 11.07
CA VAL A 113 6.40 6.96 9.69
C VAL A 113 6.05 8.08 8.70
N SER A 114 5.27 9.08 9.11
CA SER A 114 4.90 10.20 8.25
C SER A 114 6.10 11.07 7.84
N THR A 115 7.16 11.13 8.68
CA THR A 115 8.37 11.92 8.43
C THR A 115 9.39 11.24 7.52
N LEU A 116 9.24 9.92 7.29
CA LEU A 116 10.10 9.17 6.39
C LEU A 116 10.02 9.70 4.95
N ASP A 117 11.17 9.69 4.27
CA ASP A 117 11.22 9.89 2.83
C ASP A 117 10.37 8.85 2.09
N ARG A 118 9.86 9.23 0.92
CA ARG A 118 8.92 8.42 0.12
C ARG A 118 9.38 6.98 -0.05
N ASP A 119 10.64 6.78 -0.42
CA ASP A 119 11.18 5.45 -0.69
C ASP A 119 11.22 4.60 0.59
N CYS A 120 11.61 5.18 1.72
CA CYS A 120 11.63 4.50 3.03
C CYS A 120 10.21 4.16 3.52
N LYS A 121 9.29 5.12 3.41
CA LYS A 121 7.88 4.98 3.83
C LYS A 121 7.20 3.81 3.13
N GLN A 122 7.42 3.65 1.82
CA GLN A 122 6.88 2.53 1.05
C GLN A 122 7.36 1.17 1.56
N ILE A 123 8.65 1.04 1.91
CA ILE A 123 9.21 -0.22 2.43
C ILE A 123 8.58 -0.55 3.78
N ILE A 124 8.48 0.42 4.70
CA ILE A 124 7.89 0.21 6.02
C ILE A 124 6.43 -0.24 5.91
N ILE A 125 5.66 0.41 5.04
CA ILE A 125 4.24 0.08 4.87
C ILE A 125 4.09 -1.32 4.32
N LEU A 126 4.77 -1.64 3.22
CA LEU A 126 4.63 -2.96 2.62
C LEU A 126 5.16 -4.09 3.53
N SER A 127 6.25 -3.88 4.27
CA SER A 127 6.85 -4.95 5.09
C SER A 127 6.26 -5.09 6.49
N TYR A 128 6.03 -3.99 7.22
CA TYR A 128 5.59 -4.04 8.62
C TYR A 128 4.08 -3.91 8.79
N PHE A 129 3.44 -3.05 7.98
CA PHE A 129 1.99 -2.87 8.07
C PHE A 129 1.24 -3.93 7.27
N GLU A 130 1.78 -4.30 6.12
CA GLU A 130 1.13 -5.24 5.21
C GLU A 130 1.72 -6.66 5.25
N GLY A 131 2.85 -6.85 5.94
CA GLY A 131 3.43 -8.16 6.22
C GLY A 131 4.15 -8.82 5.02
N PHE A 132 4.43 -8.08 3.94
CA PHE A 132 5.17 -8.63 2.80
C PHE A 132 6.64 -8.90 3.16
N SER A 133 7.17 -10.03 2.68
CA SER A 133 8.59 -10.32 2.76
C SER A 133 9.41 -9.32 1.94
N LEU A 134 10.69 -9.11 2.28
CA LEU A 134 11.55 -8.18 1.55
C LEU A 134 11.74 -8.57 0.07
N THR A 135 11.63 -9.86 -0.25
CA THR A 135 11.60 -10.36 -1.63
C THR A 135 10.32 -9.96 -2.35
N GLU A 136 9.16 -10.10 -1.72
CA GLU A 136 7.89 -9.64 -2.31
C GLU A 136 7.85 -8.13 -2.47
N VAL A 137 8.41 -7.38 -1.51
CA VAL A 137 8.55 -5.92 -1.62
C VAL A 137 9.45 -5.54 -2.80
N ALA A 138 10.54 -6.28 -3.03
CA ALA A 138 11.43 -6.05 -4.17
C ALA A 138 10.70 -6.26 -5.51
N ASP A 139 9.94 -7.35 -5.61
CA ASP A 139 9.13 -7.67 -6.79
C ASP A 139 8.04 -6.62 -7.02
N ILE A 140 7.35 -6.22 -5.95
CA ILE A 140 6.29 -5.20 -5.97
C ILE A 140 6.80 -3.85 -6.46
N LEU A 141 7.96 -3.43 -5.94
CA LEU A 141 8.52 -2.11 -6.24
C LEU A 141 9.40 -2.11 -7.50
N GLU A 142 9.58 -3.25 -8.16
CA GLU A 142 10.48 -3.44 -9.30
C GLU A 142 11.91 -2.94 -9.02
N ILE A 143 12.44 -3.19 -7.81
CA ILE A 143 13.79 -2.79 -7.38
C ILE A 143 14.59 -3.99 -6.85
N PRO A 144 15.93 -3.95 -6.87
CA PRO A 144 16.74 -5.01 -6.29
C PRO A 144 16.46 -5.21 -4.79
N THR A 145 16.46 -6.46 -4.32
CA THR A 145 16.30 -6.77 -2.88
C THR A 145 17.39 -6.11 -2.02
N GLY A 146 18.59 -5.87 -2.57
CA GLY A 146 19.63 -5.07 -1.91
C GLY A 146 19.20 -3.63 -1.64
N THR A 147 18.48 -3.01 -2.58
CA THR A 147 17.91 -1.66 -2.44
C THR A 147 16.75 -1.64 -1.43
N VAL A 148 15.93 -2.69 -1.38
CA VAL A 148 14.91 -2.84 -0.32
C VAL A 148 15.58 -2.87 1.06
N LYS A 149 16.63 -3.67 1.24
CA LYS A 149 17.36 -3.78 2.51
C LYS A 149 18.02 -2.47 2.93
N SER A 150 18.66 -1.76 1.99
CA SER A 150 19.33 -0.48 2.31
C SER A 150 18.32 0.62 2.68
N ARG A 151 17.19 0.70 1.96
CA ARG A 151 16.08 1.61 2.29
C ARG A 151 15.45 1.26 3.63
N LEU A 152 15.25 -0.03 3.92
CA LEU A 152 14.75 -0.48 5.21
C LEU A 152 15.67 -0.06 6.35
N HIS A 153 16.98 -0.31 6.23
CA HIS A 153 17.95 0.08 7.24
C HIS A 153 17.91 1.60 7.50
N ARG A 154 17.85 2.40 6.43
CA ARG A 154 17.73 3.86 6.53
C ARG A 154 16.42 4.28 7.22
N ALA A 155 15.30 3.66 6.87
CA ALA A 155 14.01 3.93 7.48
C ALA A 155 14.02 3.66 8.98
N LEU A 156 14.55 2.50 9.40
CA LEU A 156 14.66 2.14 10.82
C LEU A 156 15.58 3.09 11.59
N GLY A 157 16.66 3.57 10.95
CA GLY A 157 17.53 4.60 11.53
C GLY A 157 16.78 5.90 11.80
N GLN A 158 16.07 6.43 10.80
CA GLN A 158 15.28 7.65 10.94
C GLN A 158 14.18 7.49 12.02
N LEU A 159 13.50 6.35 12.06
CA LEU A 159 12.47 6.08 13.08
C LEU A 159 13.05 6.02 14.49
N ARG A 160 14.21 5.37 14.67
CA ARG A 160 14.89 5.31 15.98
C ARG A 160 15.25 6.72 16.46
N ASP A 161 15.92 7.51 15.62
CA ASP A 161 16.38 8.85 16.00
C ASP A 161 15.18 9.76 16.39
N GLN A 162 14.03 9.61 15.71
CA GLN A 162 12.79 10.34 16.05
C GLN A 162 12.17 9.92 17.38
N LEU A 163 12.15 8.61 17.68
CA LEU A 163 11.57 8.08 18.91
C LEU A 163 12.46 8.37 20.12
N GLU A 164 13.78 8.34 19.96
CA GLU A 164 14.74 8.75 21.00
C GLU A 164 14.61 10.25 21.32
N THR A 165 14.49 11.10 20.30
CA THR A 165 14.32 12.55 20.49
C THR A 165 13.01 12.92 21.21
N LYS A 166 11.94 12.14 21.05
CA LYS A 166 10.66 12.35 21.77
C LYS A 166 10.69 11.83 23.22
N GLY A 167 11.49 10.79 23.50
CA GLY A 167 11.67 10.22 24.83
C GLY A 167 12.35 11.18 25.81
N ASP A 168 13.33 11.95 25.34
CA ASP A 168 14.08 12.93 26.14
C ASP A 168 13.27 14.21 26.46
N VAL A 169 12.23 14.53 25.69
CA VAL A 169 11.40 15.73 25.91
C VAL A 169 10.23 15.47 26.87
N SER A 170 9.98 14.20 27.21
CA SER A 170 8.91 13.79 28.14
C SER A 170 9.42 13.33 29.52
N SER A 171 10.72 13.55 29.82
CA SER A 171 11.33 13.31 31.14
C SER A 171 11.55 14.60 31.92
#